data_AF-A0A0C9UGP5-F1
#
_entry.id   AF-A0A0C9UGP5-F1
#
_cell.length_a   1.000
_cell.length_b   1.000
_cell.length_c   1.000
_cell.angle_alpha   90.00
_cell.angle_beta   90.00
_cell.angle_gamma   90.00
#
_symmetry.space_group_name_H-M   'P 1'
#
loop_
_entity.id
_entity.type
_entity.pdbx_description
1 polymer ?
#
loop_
_entity_poly.entity_id
_entity_poly.type
_entity_poly.pdbx_seq_one_letter_code
_entity_poly.pdbx_strand_id
1 'polypeptide(L)'
;PFKQEWVDQILKEVNIGEDLSNEQCTEVVNLVTEFADVFALTLAKVLLVNFTTHKLHINPSIPLPTKVNQKPLMAEQKLWYYRKIEEMEEAGIIAHVKANQVR
;
A
#
# COMPACT_ATOMS: atom_id res chain seq x y z
N PRO A 1 24.50 0.52 4.22
CA PRO A 1 24.22 -0.38 3.08
C PRO A 1 22.90 -1.13 3.32
N PHE A 2 21.97 -1.05 2.36
CA PHE A 2 20.68 -1.75 2.45
C PHE A 2 20.90 -3.27 2.44
N LYS A 3 19.92 -4.03 2.95
CA LYS A 3 19.96 -5.49 2.80
C LYS A 3 19.91 -5.83 1.31
N GLN A 4 20.97 -6.45 0.80
CA GLN A 4 21.11 -6.76 -0.62
C GLN A 4 19.90 -7.55 -1.14
N GLU A 5 19.40 -8.50 -0.35
CA GLU A 5 18.19 -9.28 -0.65
C GLU A 5 16.95 -8.41 -0.98
N TRP A 6 16.82 -7.24 -0.36
CA TRP A 6 15.68 -6.34 -0.62
C TRP A 6 15.87 -5.55 -1.90
N VAL A 7 17.10 -5.09 -2.16
CA VAL A 7 17.46 -4.42 -3.41
C VAL A 7 17.20 -5.36 -4.58
N ASP A 8 17.67 -6.60 -4.49
CA ASP A 8 17.51 -7.62 -5.52
C ASP A 8 16.03 -7.94 -5.78
N GLN A 9 15.22 -7.99 -4.71
CA GLN A 9 13.78 -8.19 -4.82
C GLN A 9 13.10 -6.98 -5.52
N ILE A 10 13.49 -5.74 -5.21
CA ILE A 10 12.94 -4.56 -5.89
C ILE A 10 13.29 -4.59 -7.37
N LEU A 11 14.56 -4.84 -7.71
CA LEU A 11 15.01 -4.92 -9.09
C LEU A 11 14.28 -6.01 -9.88
N LYS A 12 13.90 -7.12 -9.23
CA LYS A 12 13.09 -8.18 -9.84
C LYS A 12 11.64 -7.76 -10.12
N GLU A 13 11.04 -6.93 -9.26
CA GLU A 13 9.67 -6.45 -9.42
C GLU A 13 9.57 -5.24 -10.38
N VAL A 14 10.69 -4.53 -10.60
CA VAL A 14 10.77 -3.43 -11.56
C VAL A 14 10.90 -3.99 -12.98
N ASN A 15 9.94 -3.63 -13.84
CA ASN A 15 10.03 -3.93 -15.26
C ASN A 15 10.72 -2.78 -16.00
N ILE A 16 11.90 -3.04 -16.57
CA ILE A 16 12.66 -2.09 -17.39
C ILE A 16 12.34 -2.38 -18.86
N GLY A 17 11.87 -1.36 -19.59
CA GLY A 17 11.49 -1.50 -20.99
C GLY A 17 12.67 -1.85 -21.91
N GLU A 18 12.37 -2.52 -23.03
CA GLU A 18 13.35 -2.89 -24.06
C GLU A 18 13.80 -1.71 -24.93
N ASP A 19 13.23 -0.52 -24.71
CA ASP A 19 13.50 0.72 -25.44
C ASP A 19 14.74 1.48 -24.94
N LEU A 20 15.40 0.98 -23.90
CA LEU A 20 16.61 1.58 -23.32
C LEU A 20 17.89 0.96 -23.89
N SER A 21 18.90 1.80 -24.08
CA SER A 21 20.27 1.34 -24.32
C SER A 21 20.85 0.66 -23.06
N ASN A 22 21.95 -0.07 -23.22
CA ASN A 22 22.63 -0.71 -22.10
C ASN A 22 23.09 0.30 -21.04
N GLU A 23 23.54 1.49 -21.47
CA GLU A 23 23.96 2.57 -20.58
C GLU A 23 22.77 3.11 -19.78
N GLN A 24 21.63 3.32 -20.43
CA GLN A 24 20.41 3.80 -19.79
C GLN A 24 19.83 2.76 -18.83
N CYS A 25 19.83 1.49 -19.21
CA CYS A 25 19.42 0.39 -18.34
C CYS A 25 20.28 0.35 -17.07
N THR A 26 21.60 0.54 -17.21
CA THR A 26 22.53 0.63 -16.08
C THR A 26 22.21 1.82 -15.18
N GLU A 27 21.90 2.98 -15.75
CA GLU A 27 21.50 4.17 -14.99
C GLU A 27 20.21 3.93 -14.19
N VAL A 28 19.20 3.29 -14.79
CA VAL A 28 17.95 2.93 -14.11
C VAL A 28 18.21 1.95 -12.96
N VAL A 29 19.00 0.90 -13.17
CA VAL A 29 19.34 -0.07 -12.12
C VAL A 29 20.07 0.59 -10.96
N ASN A 30 21.02 1.50 -11.25
CA ASN A 30 21.73 2.26 -10.23
C ASN A 30 20.78 3.15 -9.42
N LEU A 31 19.86 3.85 -10.10
CA LEU A 31 18.88 4.71 -9.45
C LEU A 31 17.93 3.92 -8.54
N VAL A 32 17.40 2.79 -9.01
CA VAL A 32 16.53 1.92 -8.20
C VAL A 32 17.29 1.36 -7.00
N THR A 33 18.57 1.03 -7.17
CA THR A 33 19.43 0.56 -6.09
C THR A 33 19.71 1.64 -5.04
N GLU A 34 19.95 2.88 -5.49
CA GLU A 34 20.20 4.03 -4.63
C GLU A 34 18.99 4.34 -3.73
N PHE A 35 17.79 4.28 -4.30
CA PHE A 35 16.52 4.61 -3.61
C PHE A 35 15.72 3.39 -3.18
N ALA A 36 16.38 2.26 -2.96
CA ALA A 36 15.72 1.00 -2.60
C ALA A 36 14.91 1.06 -1.29
N ASP A 37 15.25 1.96 -0.37
CA ASP A 37 14.54 2.17 0.90
C ASP A 37 13.20 2.90 0.78
N VAL A 38 12.98 3.62 -0.32
CA VAL A 38 11.70 4.27 -0.61
C VAL A 38 10.62 3.24 -0.93
N PHE A 39 11.01 2.05 -1.40
CA PHE A 39 10.09 0.99 -1.74
C PHE A 39 9.74 0.15 -0.52
N ALA A 40 8.45 0.12 -0.16
CA ALA A 40 7.98 -0.70 0.95
C ALA A 40 8.11 -2.20 0.67
N LEU A 41 8.11 -2.66 -0.60
CA LEU A 41 8.03 -4.08 -1.07
C LEU A 41 6.80 -4.86 -0.58
N THR A 42 6.29 -4.57 0.61
CA THR A 42 5.20 -5.23 1.32
C THR A 42 4.48 -4.20 2.19
N LEU A 43 3.19 -4.36 2.41
CA LEU A 43 2.43 -3.47 3.29
C LEU A 43 2.94 -3.48 4.74
N ALA A 44 3.46 -4.61 5.22
CA ALA A 44 4.00 -4.76 6.57
C ALA A 44 5.25 -3.90 6.85
N LYS A 45 5.92 -3.41 5.82
CA LYS A 45 7.09 -2.52 5.95
C LYS A 45 6.73 -1.04 5.92
N VAL A 46 5.45 -0.70 5.73
CA VAL A 46 4.98 0.68 5.81
C VAL A 46 5.08 1.15 7.25
N LEU A 47 5.84 2.22 7.48
CA LEU A 47 6.02 2.79 8.81
C LEU A 47 4.78 3.61 9.20
N LEU A 48 4.11 3.20 10.28
CA LEU A 48 3.02 3.96 10.85
C LEU A 48 3.55 5.27 11.46
N VAL A 49 2.97 6.39 11.05
CA VAL A 49 3.23 7.69 11.68
C VAL A 49 2.51 7.73 13.03
N ASN A 50 3.24 7.47 14.12
CA ASN A 50 2.67 7.34 15.47
C ASN A 50 2.72 8.65 16.31
N PHE A 51 3.39 9.69 15.82
CA PHE A 51 3.58 10.95 16.54
C PHE A 51 2.56 12.03 16.16
N THR A 52 1.69 11.77 15.19
CA THR A 52 0.62 12.69 14.80
C THR A 52 -0.65 11.91 14.47
N THR A 53 -1.79 12.53 14.71
CA THR A 53 -3.09 11.96 14.39
C THR A 53 -3.79 12.89 13.42
N HIS A 54 -4.17 12.37 12.26
CA HIS A 54 -5.00 13.12 11.32
C HIS A 54 -6.41 13.31 11.89
N LYS A 55 -6.82 14.56 12.09
CA LYS A 55 -8.15 14.91 12.57
C LYS A 55 -8.99 15.39 11.40
N LEU A 56 -10.09 14.69 11.12
CA LEU A 56 -11.09 15.16 10.16
C LEU A 56 -11.89 16.30 10.81
N HIS A 57 -11.82 17.51 10.25
CA HIS A 57 -12.57 18.68 10.71
C HIS A 57 -13.99 18.66 10.14
N ILE A 58 -14.80 17.73 10.63
CA ILE A 58 -16.19 17.56 10.20
C ILE A 58 -17.07 18.61 10.91
N ASN A 59 -17.89 19.32 10.14
CA ASN A 59 -18.88 20.23 10.71
C ASN A 59 -19.99 19.41 11.41
N PRO A 60 -20.18 19.56 12.74
CA PRO A 60 -21.16 18.76 13.48
C PRO A 60 -22.62 19.07 13.12
N SER A 61 -22.87 20.21 12.48
CA SER A 61 -24.21 20.63 12.06
C SER A 61 -24.64 20.02 10.73
N ILE A 62 -23.75 19.36 9.99
CA ILE A 62 -24.06 18.76 8.69
C ILE A 62 -24.31 17.26 8.88
N PRO A 63 -25.53 16.76 8.59
CA PRO A 63 -25.77 15.33 8.63
C PRO A 63 -24.98 14.62 7.52
N LEU A 64 -24.14 13.66 7.91
CA LEU A 64 -23.38 12.81 6.98
C LEU A 64 -24.05 11.44 6.82
N PRO A 65 -23.90 10.78 5.66
CA PRO A 65 -24.38 9.42 5.49
C PRO A 65 -23.63 8.45 6.40
N THR A 66 -24.35 7.75 7.28
CA THR A 66 -23.80 6.75 8.21
C THR A 66 -23.87 5.32 7.67
N LYS A 67 -24.57 5.11 6.55
CA LYS A 67 -24.73 3.80 5.91
C LYS A 67 -24.62 3.92 4.40
N VAL A 68 -23.86 3.01 3.81
CA VAL A 68 -23.72 2.85 2.36
C VAL A 68 -23.90 1.38 2.00
N ASN A 69 -24.54 1.12 0.85
CA ASN A 69 -24.63 -0.24 0.32
C ASN A 69 -23.35 -0.55 -0.45
N GLN A 70 -22.68 -1.65 -0.10
CA GLN A 70 -21.52 -2.12 -0.84
C GLN A 70 -21.94 -2.53 -2.26
N LYS A 71 -21.21 -2.08 -3.28
CA LYS A 71 -21.42 -2.58 -4.65
C LYS A 71 -21.14 -4.09 -4.69
N PRO A 72 -22.03 -4.91 -5.31
CA PRO A 72 -21.77 -6.33 -5.50
C PRO A 72 -20.47 -6.56 -6.27
N LEU A 73 -19.64 -7.49 -5.78
CA LEU A 73 -18.39 -7.90 -6.42
C LEU A 73 -18.57 -9.24 -7.13
N MET A 74 -17.90 -9.41 -8.28
CA MET A 74 -17.78 -10.71 -8.95
C MET A 74 -16.88 -11.65 -8.14
N ALA A 75 -16.99 -12.96 -8.37
CA ALA A 75 -16.27 -13.97 -7.58
C ALA A 75 -14.74 -13.79 -7.63
N GLU A 76 -14.18 -13.55 -8.81
CA GLU A 76 -12.74 -13.31 -9.01
C GLU A 76 -12.27 -12.05 -8.28
N GLN A 77 -13.08 -11.00 -8.33
CA GLN A 77 -12.79 -9.74 -7.62
C GLN A 77 -12.78 -9.95 -6.11
N LYS A 78 -13.76 -10.70 -5.57
CA LYS A 78 -13.81 -11.01 -4.13
C LYS A 78 -12.54 -11.69 -3.65
N LEU A 79 -12.05 -12.69 -4.38
CA LEU A 79 -10.83 -13.42 -4.01
C LEU A 79 -9.61 -12.49 -3.97
N TRP A 80 -9.51 -11.56 -4.93
CA TRP A 80 -8.43 -10.58 -4.93
C TRP A 80 -8.55 -9.58 -3.77
N TYR A 81 -9.74 -8.99 -3.57
CA TYR A 81 -9.97 -8.01 -2.52
C TYR A 81 -9.79 -8.58 -1.11
N TYR A 82 -10.29 -9.79 -0.85
CA TYR A 82 -10.18 -10.40 0.48
C TYR A 82 -8.73 -10.68 0.87
N ARG A 83 -7.91 -11.19 -0.06
CA ARG A 83 -6.47 -11.34 0.18
C ARG A 83 -5.78 -10.01 0.50
N LYS A 84 -6.19 -8.92 -0.14
CA LYS A 84 -5.64 -7.58 0.14
C LYS A 84 -6.11 -7.01 1.47
N ILE A 85 -7.36 -7.29 1.88
CA ILE A 85 -7.86 -6.93 3.20
C ILE A 85 -7.09 -7.67 4.29
N GLU A 86 -6.87 -8.98 4.12
CA GLU A 86 -6.06 -9.80 5.03
C GLU A 86 -4.63 -9.23 5.15
N GLU A 87 -3.96 -8.94 4.03
CA GLU A 87 -2.61 -8.35 4.03
C GLU A 87 -2.56 -7.00 4.76
N MET A 88 -3.58 -6.14 4.59
CA MET A 88 -3.67 -4.85 5.29
C MET A 88 -3.95 -5.02 6.79
N GLU A 89 -4.77 -6.00 7.18
CA GLU A 89 -5.07 -6.29 8.58
C GLU A 89 -3.85 -6.88 9.30
N GLU A 90 -3.14 -7.82 8.67
CA GLU A 90 -1.88 -8.39 9.17
C GLU A 90 -0.78 -7.31 9.32
N ALA A 91 -0.73 -6.35 8.40
CA ALA A 91 0.16 -5.20 8.48
C ALA A 91 -0.28 -4.14 9.51
N GLY A 92 -1.45 -4.28 10.13
CA GLY A 92 -2.00 -3.31 11.09
C GLY A 92 -2.44 -1.98 10.47
N ILE A 93 -2.64 -1.94 9.15
CA ILE A 93 -3.08 -0.74 8.41
C ILE A 93 -4.58 -0.53 8.60
N ILE A 94 -5.35 -1.61 8.62
CA ILE A 94 -6.79 -1.60 8.89
C ILE A 94 -7.10 -2.46 10.11
N ALA A 95 -8.26 -2.23 10.70
CA ALA A 95 -8.78 -3.04 11.79
C ALA A 95 -10.26 -3.32 11.58
N HIS A 96 -10.71 -4.50 12.00
CA HIS A 96 -12.12 -4.83 12.02
C HIS A 96 -12.89 -3.94 13.00
N VAL A 97 -13.94 -3.28 12.52
CA VAL A 97 -14.85 -2.46 13.33
C VAL A 97 -16.25 -3.04 13.26
N LYS A 98 -16.85 -3.32 14.42
CA LYS A 98 -18.23 -3.81 14.49
C LYS A 98 -19.18 -2.67 14.14
N ALA A 99 -20.28 -2.98 13.46
CA ALA A 99 -21.27 -1.97 13.06
C ALA A 99 -21.84 -1.16 14.25
N ASN A 100 -21.91 -1.76 15.46
CA ASN A 100 -22.36 -1.06 16.67
C ASN A 100 -21.31 -0.12 17.30
N GLN A 101 -20.08 -0.12 16.79
CA GLN A 101 -19.01 0.80 17.19
C GLN A 101 -18.97 2.05 16.31
N VAL A 102 -19.62 2.02 15.14
CA VAL A 102 -19.76 3.16 14.24
C VAL A 102 -20.99 3.96 14.68
N ARG A 103 -20.78 5.23 15.09
CA ARG A 103 -21.84 6.17 15.51
C ARG A 103 -22.32 7.01 14.33
#